data_AF-A0A953RIS6-F1
#
_entry.id   AF-A0A953RIS6-F1
#
_cell.length_a   1.000
_cell.length_b   1.000
_cell.length_c   1.000
_cell.angle_alpha   90.00
_cell.angle_beta   90.00
_cell.angle_gamma   90.00
#
_symmetry.space_group_name_H-M   'P 1'
#
loop_
_entity.id
_entity.type
_entity.pdbx_description
1 polymer ?
#
loop_
_entity_poly.entity_id
_entity_poly.type
_entity_poly.pdbx_seq_one_letter_code
_entity_poly.pdbx_strand_id
1 'polypeptide(L)' 'MRQVWKVQRFTWWMTSMLHRFPENRPFDRRRQLAELEYVTSSQASALTLAENYVGLPLE' A
#
# COMPACT_ATOMS: atom_id res chain seq x y z
N MET A 1 5.38 -20.52 -1.92
CA MET A 1 6.35 -19.47 -2.31
C MET A 1 5.71 -18.21 -2.92
N ARG A 2 4.73 -18.32 -3.85
CA ARG A 2 4.13 -17.12 -4.51
C ARG A 2 3.34 -16.20 -3.57
N GLN A 3 2.65 -16.75 -2.57
CA GLN A 3 1.80 -16.00 -1.65
C GLN A 3 2.61 -15.10 -0.69
N VAL A 4 3.76 -15.58 -0.22
CA VAL A 4 4.67 -14.83 0.65
C VAL A 4 5.05 -13.50 0.01
N TRP A 5 5.43 -13.50 -1.26
CA TRP A 5 5.79 -12.27 -1.97
C TRP A 5 4.62 -11.31 -2.16
N LYS A 6 3.39 -11.81 -2.34
CA LYS A 6 2.19 -10.95 -2.41
C LYS A 6 1.93 -10.26 -1.06
N VAL A 7 2.02 -11.00 0.03
CA VAL A 7 1.89 -10.46 1.40
C VAL A 7 3.00 -9.44 1.69
N GLN A 8 4.25 -9.78 1.38
CA GLN A 8 5.39 -8.87 1.59
C GLN A 8 5.25 -7.57 0.78
N ARG A 9 4.83 -7.65 -0.48
CA ARG A 9 4.54 -6.47 -1.31
C ARG A 9 3.48 -5.58 -0.66
N PHE A 10 2.38 -6.18 -0.19
CA PHE A 10 1.29 -5.45 0.44
C PHE A 10 1.74 -4.77 1.75
N THR A 11 2.41 -5.52 2.62
CA THR A 11 2.95 -4.99 3.87
C THR A 11 3.93 -3.85 3.62
N TRP A 12 4.84 -4.01 2.67
CA TRP A 12 5.81 -2.96 2.33
C TRP A 12 5.12 -1.71 1.76
N TRP A 13 4.12 -1.89 0.91
CA TRP A 13 3.34 -0.78 0.34
C TRP A 13 2.61 0.02 1.43
N MET A 14 1.91 -0.66 2.35
CA MET A 14 1.22 -0.03 3.48
C MET A 14 2.21 0.70 4.40
N THR A 15 3.33 0.06 4.74
CA THR A 15 4.38 0.68 5.57
C THR A 15 4.93 1.95 4.91
N SER A 16 5.25 1.87 3.62
CA SER A 16 5.79 3.00 2.84
C SER A 16 4.78 4.13 2.67
N MET A 17 3.48 3.82 2.62
CA MET A 17 2.42 4.82 2.46
C MET A 17 2.05 5.51 3.79
N LEU A 18 2.07 4.79 4.91
CA LEU A 18 1.52 5.28 6.18
C LEU A 18 2.57 5.78 7.18
N HIS A 19 3.83 5.36 7.06
CA HIS A 19 4.89 5.77 7.98
C HIS A 19 5.66 7.00 7.46
N ARG A 20 6.16 7.81 8.39
CA ARG A 20 7.08 8.91 8.08
C ARG A 20 8.51 8.44 8.32
N PHE A 21 9.32 8.48 7.27
CA PHE A 21 10.75 8.15 7.35
C PHE A 21 11.56 9.43 7.49
N PRO A 22 12.54 9.49 8.40
CA PRO A 22 13.34 10.68 8.62
C PRO A 22 14.22 11.05 7.41
N GLU A 23 14.51 10.10 6.52
CA GLU A 23 15.31 10.31 5.31
C GLU A 23 14.51 10.83 4.10
N ASN A 24 13.17 10.90 4.20
CA ASN A 24 12.31 11.27 3.08
C ASN A 24 12.49 12.73 2.67
N ARG A 25 12.64 12.96 1.36
CA ARG A 25 12.69 14.31 0.77
C ARG A 25 11.27 14.85 0.59
N PRO A 26 11.10 16.16 0.36
CA PRO A 26 9.78 16.75 0.08
C PRO A 26 9.01 16.08 -1.06
N PHE A 27 9.73 15.58 -2.08
CA PHE A 27 9.14 14.82 -3.18
C PHE A 27 8.50 13.51 -2.69
N ASP A 28 9.20 12.73 -1.87
CA ASP A 28 8.71 11.45 -1.35
C ASP A 28 7.43 11.63 -0.56
N ARG A 29 7.33 12.74 0.19
CA ARG A 29 6.12 13.08 0.93
C ARG A 29 4.94 13.43 0.03
N ARG A 30 5.17 14.16 -1.07
CA ARG A 30 4.11 14.45 -2.05
C ARG A 30 3.65 13.17 -2.75
N ARG A 31 4.59 12.29 -3.12
CA ARG A 31 4.28 10.97 -3.69
C ARG A 31 3.46 10.12 -2.72
N GLN A 32 3.83 10.09 -1.44
CA GLN A 32 3.11 9.36 -0.40
C GLN A 32 1.66 9.85 -0.24
N LEU A 33 1.46 11.18 -0.23
CA LEU A 33 0.12 11.77 -0.12
C LEU A 33 -0.73 11.49 -1.37
N ALA A 34 -0.15 11.59 -2.56
CA ALA A 34 -0.86 11.27 -3.80
C ALA A 34 -1.30 9.80 -3.86
N GLU A 35 -0.46 8.88 -3.37
CA GLU A 35 -0.82 7.46 -3.24
C GLU A 35 -2.00 7.27 -2.28
N LEU A 36 -1.94 7.90 -1.11
CA LEU A 36 -3.01 7.83 -0.10
C LEU A 36 -4.32 8.42 -0.63
N GLU A 37 -4.25 9.55 -1.33
CA GLU A 37 -5.40 10.17 -1.99
C GLU A 37 -5.99 9.25 -3.05
N TYR A 38 -5.17 8.61 -3.89
CA TYR A 38 -5.63 7.67 -4.89
C TYR A 38 -6.35 6.46 -4.28
N VAL A 39 -5.82 5.90 -3.18
CA VAL A 39 -6.45 4.79 -2.46
C VAL A 39 -7.80 5.16 -1.86
N THR A 40 -7.94 6.39 -1.35
CA THR A 40 -9.15 6.83 -0.65
C THR A 40 -10.22 7.40 -1.57
N SER A 41 -9.84 7.86 -2.77
CA SER A 41 -10.77 8.48 -3.74
C SER A 41 -11.20 7.55 -4.87
N SER A 42 -10.41 6.51 -5.21
CA SER A 42 -10.72 5.59 -6.30
C SER A 42 -11.27 4.26 -5.80
N GLN A 43 -12.47 3.89 -6.26
CA GLN A 43 -13.10 2.61 -5.91
C GLN A 43 -12.24 1.39 -6.30
N ALA A 44 -11.58 1.44 -7.46
CA ALA A 44 -10.72 0.35 -7.92
C ALA A 44 -9.48 0.18 -7.02
N SER A 45 -8.91 1.30 -6.55
CA SER A 45 -7.78 1.27 -5.62
C SER A 45 -8.20 0.80 -4.23
N ALA A 46 -9.34 1.28 -3.74
CA ALA A 46 -9.94 0.84 -2.47
C ALA A 46 -10.25 -0.67 -2.47
N LEU A 47 -10.75 -1.21 -3.59
CA LEU A 47 -10.99 -2.65 -3.75
C LEU A 47 -9.67 -3.43 -3.66
N THR A 48 -8.62 -2.96 -4.35
CA THR A 48 -7.29 -3.58 -4.29
C THR A 48 -6.75 -3.61 -2.86
N LEU A 49 -6.91 -2.52 -2.11
CA LEU A 49 -6.57 -2.47 -0.68
C LEU A 49 -7.36 -3.53 0.10
N ALA A 50 -8.68 -3.58 -0.07
CA ALA A 50 -9.56 -4.48 0.66
C ALA A 50 -9.20 -5.95 0.40
N GLU A 51 -9.02 -6.36 -0.85
CA GLU A 51 -8.64 -7.72 -1.24
C GLU A 51 -7.32 -8.17 -0.61
N ASN A 52 -6.32 -7.29 -0.55
CA ASN A 52 -5.05 -7.62 0.07
C ASN A 52 -5.13 -7.57 1.60
N TYR A 53 -6.01 -6.75 2.17
CA TYR A 53 -6.16 -6.58 3.62
C TYR A 53 -6.94 -7.73 4.28
N VAL A 54 -8.01 -8.22 3.66
CA VAL A 54 -8.78 -9.38 4.18
C VAL A 54 -8.04 -10.70 4.05
N GLY A 55 -6.96 -10.72 3.28
CA GLY A 55 -6.15 -11.90 3.01
C GLY A 55 -6.53 -12.59 1.71
N LEU A 56 -5.51 -13.03 0.98
CA LEU A 56 -5.71 -13.83 -0.23
C LEU A 56 -6.15 -15.25 0.16
N PRO A 57 -7.03 -15.91 -0.63
CA PRO A 57 -7.48 -17.27 -0.36
C PRO A 57 -6.31 -18.21 -0.07
N LEU A 58 -6.45 -19.04 0.96
CA LEU A 58 -5.54 -20.15 1.24
C LEU A 58 -5.86 -21.26 0.23
N GLU A 59 -4.98 -21.46 -0.75
CA GLU A 59 -4.95 -22.69 -1.55
C GLU A 59 -4.31 -23.83 -0.74
#